data_AF-A0A4Y2H648-F1
#
_entry.id   AF-A0A4Y2H648-F1
#
_cell.length_a   1.000
_cell.length_b   1.000
_cell.length_c   1.000
_cell.angle_alpha   90.00
_cell.angle_beta   90.00
_cell.angle_gamma   90.00
#
_symmetry.space_group_name_H-M   'P 1'
#
loop_
_entity.id
_entity.type
_entity.pdbx_description
1 polymer ?
#
loop_
_entity_poly.entity_id
_entity_poly.type
_entity_poly.pdbx_seq_one_letter_code
_entity_poly.pdbx_strand_id
1 'polypeptide(L)'
;TVRVGNSFSSGRTIEAGVVQGSKLGPQCFSIFVNDITRNQETLLCMYADDTAIMSTGVSQQAITDNLNSYLAELGRWLIQWKIKAAKQKLYPLLGKHSKLSLDNKLLTYKSLLRPIITYASPVWGAAAKTHLKKIESLQNAIARQITNSPWYFRNKNILKDLKLQTIAKHTLKIAKTFFRKIDNSDNTAIQSIPEYDPASPRKKRRARSQLIR
;
A
#
# COMPACT_ATOMS: atom_id res chain seq x y z
N THR A 1 3.69 -7.79 31.48
CA THR A 1 4.09 -9.14 31.91
C THR A 1 2.87 -10.04 31.78
N VAL A 2 3.04 -11.26 31.27
CA VAL A 2 1.94 -12.24 31.18
C VAL A 2 2.22 -13.33 32.21
N ARG A 3 1.21 -13.74 32.97
CA ARG A 3 1.31 -14.79 34.00
C ARG A 3 0.68 -16.07 33.48
N VAL A 4 1.40 -17.18 33.55
CA VAL A 4 0.85 -18.52 33.32
C VAL A 4 1.19 -19.38 34.54
N GLY A 5 0.16 -19.84 35.26
CA GLY A 5 0.33 -20.52 36.55
C GLY A 5 1.02 -19.64 37.59
N ASN A 6 2.15 -20.10 38.14
CA ASN A 6 2.97 -19.36 39.11
C ASN A 6 4.17 -18.61 38.48
N SER A 7 4.29 -18.61 37.15
CA SER A 7 5.41 -18.00 36.46
C SER A 7 4.99 -16.73 35.73
N PHE A 8 5.79 -15.66 35.90
CA PHE A 8 5.61 -14.40 35.19
C PHE A 8 6.60 -14.30 34.03
N SER A 9 6.16 -13.78 32.89
CA SER A 9 7.05 -13.49 31.75
C SER A 9 8.04 -12.37 32.10
N SER A 10 9.23 -12.39 31.49
CA SER A 10 10.14 -11.26 31.52
C SER A 10 9.52 -10.02 30.86
N GLY A 11 9.89 -8.83 31.34
CA GLY A 11 9.50 -7.56 30.73
C GLY A 11 10.13 -7.42 29.35
N ARG A 12 9.36 -6.97 28.36
CA ARG A 12 9.85 -6.62 27.03
C ARG A 12 9.56 -5.15 26.76
N THR A 13 10.54 -4.43 26.23
CA THR A 13 10.38 -3.05 25.80
C THR A 13 9.51 -3.00 24.55
N ILE A 14 8.48 -2.16 24.55
CA ILE A 14 7.59 -1.97 23.39
C ILE A 14 8.20 -0.87 22.52
N GLU A 15 8.66 -1.22 21.32
CA GLU A 15 9.26 -0.25 20.38
C GLU A 15 8.21 0.49 19.53
N ALA A 16 7.02 -0.08 19.36
CA ALA A 16 5.90 0.56 18.67
C ALA A 16 4.57 -0.10 19.03
N GLY A 17 3.49 0.70 19.00
CA GLY A 17 2.14 0.28 19.34
C GLY A 17 1.73 0.77 20.73
N VAL A 18 0.42 0.75 20.98
CA VAL A 18 -0.14 1.12 22.28
C VAL A 18 -0.70 -0.13 22.94
N VAL A 19 -0.56 -0.25 24.27
CA VAL A 19 -1.05 -1.40 25.02
C VAL A 19 -2.57 -1.50 24.86
N GLN A 20 -3.03 -2.65 24.36
CA GLN A 20 -4.45 -2.93 24.23
C GLN A 20 -5.10 -2.93 25.62
N GLY A 21 -6.21 -2.19 25.78
CA GLY A 21 -6.85 -1.99 27.09
C GLY A 21 -6.32 -0.79 27.90
N SER A 22 -5.37 -0.01 27.37
CA SER A 22 -4.96 1.24 27.99
C SER A 22 -6.00 2.35 27.78
N LYS A 23 -6.21 3.20 28.80
CA LYS A 23 -7.10 4.37 28.72
C LYS A 23 -6.66 5.39 27.66
N LEU A 24 -5.36 5.45 27.38
CA LEU A 24 -4.76 6.36 26.38
C LEU A 24 -4.76 5.77 24.96
N GLY A 25 -4.89 4.46 24.80
CA GLY A 25 -4.90 3.79 23.50
C GLY A 25 -5.83 4.43 22.47
N PRO A 26 -7.12 4.63 22.80
CA PRO A 26 -8.08 5.28 21.90
C PRO A 26 -7.67 6.70 21.50
N GLN A 27 -7.14 7.50 22.45
CA GLN A 27 -6.71 8.88 22.18
C GLN A 27 -5.49 8.93 21.27
N CYS A 28 -4.49 8.07 21.52
CA CYS A 28 -3.32 7.93 20.65
C CYS A 28 -3.71 7.48 19.24
N PHE A 29 -4.69 6.57 19.12
CA PHE A 29 -5.22 6.16 17.82
C PHE A 29 -5.91 7.31 17.08
N SER A 30 -6.75 8.10 17.76
CA SER A 30 -7.40 9.29 17.16
C SER A 30 -6.38 10.32 16.66
N ILE A 31 -5.31 10.58 17.43
CA ILE A 31 -4.22 11.45 17.00
C ILE A 31 -3.50 10.85 15.78
N PHE A 32 -3.26 9.54 15.81
CA PHE A 32 -2.57 8.82 14.74
C PHE A 32 -3.30 8.88 13.39
N VAL A 33 -4.63 8.80 13.38
CA VAL A 33 -5.43 8.86 12.14
C VAL A 33 -5.85 10.27 11.74
N ASN A 34 -5.50 11.30 12.53
CA ASN A 34 -5.98 12.67 12.30
C ASN A 34 -5.52 13.26 10.95
N ASP A 35 -4.37 12.82 10.44
CA ASP A 35 -3.78 13.27 9.16
C ASP A 35 -4.38 12.58 7.93
N ILE A 36 -5.42 11.76 8.09
CA ILE A 36 -6.11 11.10 6.97
C ILE A 36 -6.63 12.13 5.96
N THR A 37 -6.52 11.81 4.67
CA THR A 37 -6.96 12.70 3.60
C THR A 37 -8.46 12.98 3.70
N ARG A 38 -8.85 14.25 3.58
CA ARG A 38 -10.25 14.70 3.52
C ARG A 38 -10.50 15.37 2.17
N ASN A 39 -11.66 15.13 1.57
CA ASN A 39 -12.14 15.80 0.36
C ASN A 39 -13.45 16.52 0.70
N GLN A 40 -13.73 17.67 0.08
CA GLN A 40 -14.97 18.42 0.23
C GLN A 40 -16.18 17.70 -0.38
N GLU A 41 -15.96 16.81 -1.36
CA GLU A 41 -17.02 16.08 -2.06
C GLU A 41 -17.47 14.80 -1.33
N THR A 42 -16.71 14.36 -0.32
CA THR A 42 -16.96 13.12 0.41
C THR A 42 -16.92 13.35 1.91
N LEU A 43 -17.96 12.90 2.60
CA LEU A 43 -17.98 12.87 4.06
C LEU A 43 -17.21 11.65 4.56
N LEU A 44 -16.17 11.90 5.36
CA LEU A 44 -15.39 10.88 6.04
C LEU A 44 -15.90 10.71 7.47
N CYS A 45 -16.44 9.53 7.78
CA CYS A 45 -16.83 9.14 9.13
C CYS A 45 -15.89 8.05 9.61
N MET A 46 -15.25 8.24 10.77
CA MET A 46 -14.34 7.28 11.38
C MET A 46 -14.80 6.90 12.77
N TYR A 47 -14.70 5.62 13.10
CA TYR A 47 -14.88 5.11 14.45
C TYR A 47 -13.88 3.99 14.69
N ALA A 48 -12.86 4.25 15.52
CA ALA A 48 -11.71 3.34 15.65
C ALA A 48 -11.16 2.96 14.26
N ASP A 49 -10.95 1.68 13.98
CA ASP A 49 -10.46 1.17 12.70
C ASP A 49 -11.52 1.16 11.58
N ASP A 50 -12.80 1.33 11.90
CA ASP A 50 -13.87 1.41 10.92
C ASP A 50 -13.91 2.80 10.27
N THR A 51 -13.87 2.81 8.94
CA THR A 51 -13.95 4.03 8.13
C THR A 51 -15.08 3.93 7.13
N ALA A 52 -16.05 4.85 7.22
CA ALA A 52 -17.12 5.02 6.26
C ALA A 52 -16.89 6.27 5.42
N ILE A 53 -17.07 6.14 4.11
CA ILE A 53 -16.92 7.22 3.13
C ILE A 53 -18.27 7.38 2.44
N MET A 54 -18.85 8.57 2.55
CA MET A 54 -20.13 8.90 1.95
C MET A 54 -19.95 10.01 0.92
N SER A 55 -20.70 9.95 -0.18
CA SER A 55 -20.68 10.98 -1.22
C SER A 55 -22.12 11.27 -1.62
N THR A 56 -22.41 12.56 -1.82
CA THR A 56 -23.70 13.04 -2.32
C THR A 56 -23.49 13.72 -3.67
N GLY A 57 -24.45 13.58 -4.59
CA GLY A 57 -24.33 14.20 -5.91
C GLY A 57 -25.63 14.17 -6.68
N VAL A 58 -25.74 15.05 -7.68
CA VAL A 58 -26.92 15.20 -8.55
C VAL A 58 -27.20 13.99 -9.45
N SER A 59 -26.23 13.10 -9.61
CA SER A 59 -26.38 11.86 -10.37
C SER A 59 -25.57 10.72 -9.76
N GLN A 60 -26.01 9.48 -10.03
CA GLN A 60 -25.28 8.27 -9.62
C GLN A 60 -23.84 8.24 -10.18
N GLN A 61 -23.64 8.81 -11.37
CA GLN A 61 -22.32 8.89 -12.00
C GLN A 61 -21.40 9.81 -11.20
N ALA A 62 -21.85 11.02 -10.87
CA ALA A 62 -21.10 11.96 -10.04
C ALA A 62 -20.73 11.37 -8.67
N ILE A 63 -21.66 10.68 -8.00
CA ILE A 63 -21.39 10.00 -6.72
C ILE A 63 -20.28 8.95 -6.89
N THR A 64 -20.32 8.18 -7.97
CA THR A 64 -19.34 7.12 -8.23
C THR A 64 -17.96 7.70 -8.52
N ASP A 65 -17.90 8.78 -9.30
CA ASP A 65 -16.65 9.44 -9.67
C ASP A 65 -15.99 10.09 -8.44
N ASN A 66 -16.77 10.77 -7.59
CA ASN A 66 -16.29 11.35 -6.33
C ASN A 66 -15.72 10.28 -5.38
N LEU A 67 -16.45 9.17 -5.19
CA LEU A 67 -15.98 8.05 -4.37
C LEU A 67 -14.71 7.41 -4.92
N ASN A 68 -14.65 7.17 -6.24
CA ASN A 68 -13.47 6.60 -6.88
C ASN A 68 -12.25 7.52 -6.75
N SER A 69 -12.45 8.83 -6.92
CA SER A 69 -11.41 9.84 -6.75
C SER A 69 -10.86 9.83 -5.32
N TYR A 70 -11.76 9.89 -4.32
CA TYR A 70 -11.38 9.86 -2.91
C TYR A 70 -10.70 8.54 -2.52
N LEU A 71 -11.20 7.38 -2.96
CA LEU A 71 -10.57 6.10 -2.69
C LEU A 71 -9.16 6.01 -3.29
N ALA A 72 -8.94 6.62 -4.47
CA ALA A 72 -7.62 6.69 -5.06
C ALA A 72 -6.68 7.60 -4.24
N GLU A 73 -7.18 8.70 -3.66
CA GLU A 73 -6.44 9.58 -2.75
C GLU A 73 -6.07 8.88 -1.44
N LEU A 74 -7.07 8.29 -0.78
CA LEU A 74 -6.89 7.56 0.46
C LEU A 74 -5.91 6.39 0.28
N GLY A 75 -6.04 5.65 -0.82
CA GLY A 75 -5.11 4.58 -1.16
C GLY A 75 -3.68 5.09 -1.33
N ARG A 76 -3.48 6.24 -1.99
CA ARG A 76 -2.16 6.88 -2.10
C ARG A 76 -1.61 7.27 -0.74
N TRP A 77 -2.43 7.88 0.11
CA TRP A 77 -2.04 8.29 1.46
C TRP A 77 -1.62 7.08 2.30
N LEU A 78 -2.43 6.02 2.34
CA LEU A 78 -2.13 4.79 3.09
C LEU A 78 -0.82 4.14 2.66
N ILE A 79 -0.59 4.05 1.34
CA ILE A 79 0.66 3.51 0.79
C ILE A 79 1.84 4.39 1.20
N GLN A 80 1.74 5.71 1.03
CA GLN A 80 2.79 6.63 1.44
C GLN A 80 3.09 6.54 2.94
N TRP A 81 2.06 6.44 3.77
CA TRP A 81 2.19 6.33 5.22
C TRP A 81 2.86 5.03 5.63
N LYS A 82 2.41 3.88 5.10
CA LYS A 82 3.03 2.57 5.36
C LYS A 82 4.49 2.55 4.93
N ILE A 83 4.80 3.14 3.78
CA ILE A 83 6.18 3.24 3.30
C ILE A 83 7.01 4.19 4.17
N LYS A 84 6.47 5.33 4.59
CA LYS A 84 7.16 6.29 5.48
C LYS A 84 7.50 5.63 6.82
N ALA A 85 6.54 4.95 7.44
CA ALA A 85 6.74 4.21 8.68
C ALA A 85 7.78 3.09 8.52
N ALA A 86 7.69 2.27 7.47
CA ALA A 86 8.66 1.23 7.19
C ALA A 86 10.06 1.79 6.92
N LYS A 87 10.15 2.88 6.14
CA LYS A 87 11.42 3.55 5.84
C LYS A 87 12.07 4.15 7.08
N GLN A 88 11.30 4.73 8.01
CA GLN A 88 11.82 5.23 9.28
C GLN A 88 12.44 4.10 10.12
N LYS A 89 11.72 2.98 10.29
CA LYS A 89 12.24 1.82 11.02
C LYS A 89 13.49 1.23 10.37
N LEU A 90 13.53 1.21 9.03
CA LEU A 90 14.66 0.68 8.27
C LEU A 90 15.77 1.70 8.02
N TYR A 91 15.61 2.96 8.43
CA TYR A 91 16.59 4.01 8.20
C TYR A 91 17.98 3.69 8.78
N PRO A 92 18.11 3.14 10.01
CA PRO A 92 19.40 2.73 10.56
C PRO A 92 20.10 1.65 9.72
N LEU A 93 19.34 0.80 9.02
CA LEU A 93 19.86 -0.30 8.21
C LEU A 93 20.17 0.12 6.77
N LEU A 94 19.35 0.98 6.18
CA LEU A 94 19.49 1.42 4.79
C LEU A 94 20.26 2.74 4.64
N GLY A 95 20.46 3.47 5.73
CA GLY A 95 21.10 4.79 5.73
C GLY A 95 22.58 4.77 5.37
N LYS A 96 23.11 5.96 5.10
CA LYS A 96 24.53 6.20 4.78
C LYS A 96 25.48 5.68 5.86
N HIS A 97 25.09 5.81 7.13
CA HIS A 97 25.88 5.39 8.29
C HIS A 97 25.75 3.90 8.64
N SER A 98 24.91 3.15 7.92
CA SER A 98 24.77 1.71 8.13
C SER A 98 26.02 0.97 7.69
N LYS A 99 26.55 0.13 8.59
CA LYS A 99 27.69 -0.78 8.36
C LYS A 99 27.33 -2.00 7.49
N LEU A 100 26.06 -2.18 7.12
CA LEU A 100 25.63 -3.31 6.29
C LEU A 100 26.26 -3.24 4.89
N SER A 101 26.56 -4.42 4.34
CA SER A 101 26.97 -4.56 2.94
C SER A 101 25.86 -4.08 1.99
N LEU A 102 26.26 -3.69 0.77
CA LEU A 102 25.34 -3.27 -0.27
C LEU A 102 24.25 -4.33 -0.53
N ASP A 103 24.65 -5.60 -0.57
CA ASP A 103 23.74 -6.73 -0.83
C ASP A 103 22.71 -6.91 0.28
N ASN A 104 23.10 -6.76 1.55
CA ASN A 104 22.17 -6.86 2.68
C ASN A 104 21.19 -5.69 2.72
N LYS A 105 21.64 -4.48 2.37
CA LYS A 105 20.75 -3.32 2.20
C LYS A 105 19.76 -3.54 1.05
N LEU A 106 20.25 -4.06 -0.08
CA LEU A 106 19.43 -4.38 -1.23
C LEU A 106 18.41 -5.49 -0.93
N LEU A 107 18.80 -6.52 -0.19
CA LEU A 107 17.94 -7.60 0.28
C LEU A 107 16.84 -7.08 1.20
N THR A 108 17.20 -6.20 2.13
CA THR A 108 16.25 -5.52 3.04
C THR A 108 15.20 -4.74 2.26
N TYR A 109 15.60 -3.99 1.23
CA TYR A 109 14.65 -3.33 0.34
C TYR A 109 13.74 -4.32 -0.41
N LYS A 110 14.31 -5.37 -1.02
CA LYS A 110 13.56 -6.35 -1.81
C LYS A 110 12.55 -7.14 -0.96
N SER A 111 12.88 -7.42 0.29
CA SER A 111 12.06 -8.24 1.20
C SER A 111 11.00 -7.43 1.96
N LEU A 112 11.32 -6.20 2.40
CA LEU A 112 10.43 -5.45 3.29
C LEU A 112 9.73 -4.27 2.62
N LEU A 113 10.44 -3.50 1.77
CA LEU A 113 9.87 -2.29 1.16
C LEU A 113 9.20 -2.56 -0.18
N ARG A 114 9.82 -3.39 -1.02
CA ARG A 114 9.29 -3.68 -2.37
C ARG A 114 7.89 -4.30 -2.33
N PRO A 115 7.58 -5.29 -1.47
CA PRO A 115 6.24 -5.87 -1.40
C PRO A 115 5.19 -4.84 -0.97
N ILE A 116 5.50 -3.94 -0.02
CA ILE A 116 4.58 -2.87 0.38
C ILE A 116 4.27 -1.96 -0.81
N ILE A 117 5.29 -1.60 -1.58
CA ILE A 117 5.14 -0.76 -2.77
C ILE A 117 4.28 -1.46 -3.84
N THR A 118 4.46 -2.76 -4.03
CA THR A 118 3.92 -3.49 -5.19
C THR A 118 2.71 -4.36 -4.88
N TYR A 119 2.25 -4.38 -3.62
CA TYR A 119 1.20 -5.28 -3.13
C TYR A 119 -0.06 -5.26 -4.00
N ALA A 120 -0.63 -4.07 -4.23
CA ALA A 120 -1.86 -3.89 -5.01
C ALA A 120 -1.61 -3.58 -6.49
N SER A 121 -0.40 -3.84 -7.01
CA SER A 121 -0.02 -3.42 -8.36
C SER A 121 -0.85 -4.01 -9.52
N PRO A 122 -1.48 -5.20 -9.41
CA PRO A 122 -2.42 -5.65 -10.43
C PRO A 122 -3.63 -4.72 -10.60
N VAL A 123 -4.05 -4.03 -9.53
CA VAL A 123 -5.23 -3.14 -9.54
C VAL A 123 -4.86 -1.75 -10.06
N TRP A 124 -3.83 -1.12 -9.48
CA TRP A 124 -3.44 0.25 -9.85
C TRP A 124 -2.36 0.32 -10.94
N GLY A 125 -1.86 -0.81 -11.44
CA GLY A 125 -0.81 -0.85 -12.47
C GLY A 125 -1.19 -0.14 -13.77
N ALA A 126 -2.49 0.02 -14.02
CA ALA A 126 -3.06 0.77 -15.14
C ALA A 126 -3.38 2.25 -14.82
N ALA A 127 -3.06 2.73 -13.61
CA ALA A 127 -3.29 4.11 -13.22
C ALA A 127 -2.47 5.11 -14.06
N ALA A 128 -2.87 6.38 -14.01
CA ALA A 128 -2.22 7.45 -14.77
C ALA A 128 -0.69 7.47 -14.59
N LYS A 129 0.04 7.73 -15.68
CA LYS A 129 1.52 7.76 -15.72
C LYS A 129 2.12 8.70 -14.66
N THR A 130 1.42 9.77 -14.30
CA THR A 130 1.80 10.72 -13.25
C THR A 130 1.94 10.05 -11.87
N HIS A 131 1.01 9.16 -11.51
CA HIS A 131 1.05 8.42 -10.24
C HIS A 131 2.14 7.36 -10.25
N LEU A 132 2.29 6.63 -11.36
CA LEU A 132 3.35 5.63 -11.52
C LEU A 132 4.74 6.26 -11.38
N LYS A 133 4.95 7.45 -11.96
CA LYS A 133 6.21 8.21 -11.81
C LYS A 133 6.52 8.54 -10.35
N LYS A 134 5.53 8.88 -9.52
CA LYS A 134 5.75 9.16 -8.08
C LYS A 134 6.25 7.90 -7.34
N ILE A 135 5.67 6.74 -7.63
CA ILE A 135 6.09 5.46 -7.05
C ILE A 135 7.51 5.08 -7.53
N GLU A 136 7.81 5.33 -8.80
CA GLU A 136 9.14 5.08 -9.34
C GLU A 136 10.22 6.01 -8.75
N SER A 137 9.89 7.29 -8.54
CA SER A 137 10.76 8.25 -7.83
C SER A 137 11.09 7.78 -6.41
N LEU A 138 10.14 7.15 -5.72
CA LEU A 138 10.38 6.56 -4.41
C LEU A 138 11.38 5.38 -4.48
N GLN A 139 11.22 4.46 -5.43
CA GLN A 139 12.22 3.39 -5.65
C GLN A 139 13.60 4.00 -5.92
N ASN A 140 13.69 5.02 -6.77
CA ASN A 140 14.95 5.68 -7.11
C ASN A 140 15.60 6.36 -5.90
N ALA A 141 14.80 7.01 -5.05
CA ALA A 141 15.29 7.62 -3.81
C ALA A 141 15.86 6.56 -2.85
N ILE A 142 15.18 5.40 -2.71
CA ILE A 142 15.66 4.30 -1.87
C ILE A 142 16.92 3.66 -2.46
N ALA A 143 16.98 3.45 -3.77
CA ALA A 143 18.14 2.90 -4.45
C ALA A 143 19.39 3.78 -4.23
N ARG A 144 19.22 5.11 -4.35
CA ARG A 144 20.28 6.08 -4.04
C ARG A 144 20.72 6.06 -2.58
N GLN A 145 19.77 5.87 -1.67
CA GLN A 145 20.08 5.77 -0.24
C GLN A 145 20.92 4.52 0.04
N ILE A 146 20.60 3.39 -0.60
CA ILE A 146 21.35 2.13 -0.48
C ILE A 146 22.78 2.27 -1.01
N THR A 147 22.94 2.87 -2.20
CA THR A 147 24.25 3.03 -2.85
C THR A 147 25.03 4.25 -2.39
N ASN A 148 24.42 5.13 -1.58
CA ASN A 148 24.97 6.44 -1.23
C ASN A 148 25.41 7.26 -2.47
N SER A 149 24.66 7.17 -3.57
CA SER A 149 25.04 7.76 -4.85
C SER A 149 24.77 9.28 -4.92
N PRO A 150 25.72 10.09 -5.42
CA PRO A 150 25.54 11.52 -5.65
C PRO A 150 24.43 11.87 -6.63
N TRP A 151 23.87 13.08 -6.54
CA TRP A 151 22.72 13.54 -7.33
C TRP A 151 22.91 13.42 -8.86
N TYR A 152 24.12 13.68 -9.36
CA TYR A 152 24.45 13.67 -10.80
C TYR A 152 24.49 12.26 -11.43
N PHE A 153 24.58 11.20 -10.61
CA PHE A 153 24.55 9.83 -11.12
C PHE A 153 23.17 9.49 -11.67
N ARG A 154 23.06 8.99 -12.91
CA ARG A 154 21.74 8.70 -13.50
C ARG A 154 21.07 7.51 -12.81
N ASN A 155 19.78 7.64 -12.46
CA ASN A 155 19.01 6.56 -11.81
C ASN A 155 19.02 5.26 -12.63
N LYS A 156 19.00 5.36 -13.97
CA LYS A 156 19.08 4.20 -14.87
C LYS A 156 20.36 3.37 -14.64
N ASN A 157 21.48 4.04 -14.36
CA ASN A 157 22.75 3.37 -14.11
C ASN A 157 22.72 2.68 -12.73
N ILE A 158 22.27 3.39 -11.69
CA ILE A 158 22.11 2.83 -10.34
C ILE A 158 21.25 1.56 -10.36
N LEU A 159 20.11 1.59 -11.07
CA LEU A 159 19.23 0.42 -11.18
C LEU A 159 19.88 -0.72 -11.96
N LYS A 160 20.65 -0.41 -13.01
CA LYS A 160 21.40 -1.41 -13.78
C LYS A 160 22.44 -2.11 -12.90
N ASP A 161 23.21 -1.34 -12.13
CA ASP A 161 24.27 -1.85 -11.25
C ASP A 161 23.70 -2.71 -10.11
N LEU A 162 22.58 -2.27 -9.52
CA LEU A 162 21.84 -3.04 -8.50
C LEU A 162 21.07 -4.25 -9.07
N LYS A 163 21.08 -4.45 -10.39
CA LYS A 163 20.28 -5.47 -11.11
C LYS A 163 18.78 -5.37 -10.73
N LEU A 164 18.27 -4.16 -10.55
CA LEU A 164 16.89 -3.87 -10.21
C LEU A 164 16.07 -3.48 -11.44
N GLN A 165 14.91 -4.11 -11.58
CA GLN A 165 13.90 -3.68 -12.55
C GLN A 165 13.20 -2.40 -12.06
N THR A 166 12.74 -1.57 -12.99
CA THR A 166 11.84 -0.45 -12.67
C THR A 166 10.55 -0.96 -12.05
N ILE A 167 9.89 -0.12 -11.25
CA ILE A 167 8.57 -0.47 -10.68
C ILE A 167 7.61 -0.85 -11.80
N ALA A 168 7.50 -0.04 -12.85
CA ALA A 168 6.59 -0.31 -13.96
C ALA A 168 6.80 -1.68 -14.62
N LYS A 169 8.06 -2.10 -14.85
CA LYS A 169 8.35 -3.43 -15.40
C LYS A 169 7.98 -4.54 -14.42
N HIS A 170 8.26 -4.33 -13.14
CA HIS A 170 7.99 -5.31 -12.11
C HIS A 170 6.50 -5.49 -11.85
N THR A 171 5.73 -4.41 -11.78
CA THR A 171 4.27 -4.43 -11.61
C THR A 171 3.58 -5.10 -12.80
N LEU A 172 4.05 -4.86 -14.03
CA LEU A 172 3.56 -5.55 -15.22
C LEU A 172 3.79 -7.07 -15.11
N LYS A 173 4.95 -7.51 -14.62
CA LYS A 173 5.24 -8.94 -14.41
C LYS A 173 4.30 -9.55 -13.35
N ILE A 174 4.07 -8.85 -12.24
CA ILE A 174 3.15 -9.28 -11.19
C ILE A 174 1.73 -9.37 -11.75
N ALA A 175 1.25 -8.33 -12.43
CA ALA A 175 -0.09 -8.29 -13.02
C ALA A 175 -0.32 -9.43 -14.01
N LYS A 176 0.60 -9.67 -14.94
CA LYS A 176 0.53 -10.80 -15.88
C LYS A 176 0.45 -12.14 -15.16
N THR A 177 1.25 -12.33 -14.12
CA THR A 177 1.25 -13.56 -13.33
C THR A 177 -0.07 -13.73 -12.57
N PHE A 178 -0.61 -12.64 -12.04
CA PHE A 178 -1.88 -12.61 -11.32
C PHE A 178 -3.06 -12.97 -12.22
N PHE A 179 -3.22 -12.29 -13.37
CA PHE A 179 -4.32 -12.56 -14.30
C PHE A 179 -4.22 -13.96 -14.91
N ARG A 180 -3.02 -14.41 -15.30
CA ARG A 180 -2.82 -15.80 -15.73
C ARG A 180 -3.25 -16.82 -14.67
N LYS A 181 -3.04 -16.55 -13.38
CA LYS A 181 -3.50 -17.44 -12.30
C LYS A 181 -5.02 -17.43 -12.15
N ILE A 182 -5.67 -16.29 -12.39
CA ILE A 182 -7.13 -16.17 -12.39
C ILE A 182 -7.71 -16.99 -13.54
N ASP A 183 -7.18 -16.81 -14.76
CA ASP A 183 -7.68 -17.49 -15.96
C ASP A 183 -7.52 -19.01 -15.89
N ASN A 184 -6.47 -19.49 -15.21
CA ASN A 184 -6.21 -20.93 -15.03
C ASN A 184 -6.76 -21.48 -13.70
N SER A 185 -7.63 -20.76 -13.00
CA SER A 185 -8.15 -21.23 -11.71
C SER A 185 -9.37 -22.12 -11.86
N ASP A 186 -9.38 -23.25 -11.15
CA ASP A 186 -10.52 -24.16 -11.07
C ASP A 186 -11.61 -23.67 -10.10
N ASN A 187 -11.45 -22.46 -9.54
CA ASN A 187 -12.38 -21.94 -8.55
C ASN A 187 -13.66 -21.47 -9.24
N THR A 188 -14.77 -22.13 -8.93
CA THR A 188 -16.11 -21.85 -9.47
C THR A 188 -16.54 -20.40 -9.24
N ALA A 189 -16.17 -19.80 -8.10
CA ALA A 189 -16.48 -18.40 -7.81
C ALA A 189 -15.76 -17.44 -8.77
N ILE A 190 -14.52 -17.76 -9.16
CA ILE A 190 -13.74 -16.94 -10.10
C ILE A 190 -14.27 -17.10 -11.52
N GLN A 191 -14.61 -18.32 -11.93
CA GLN A 191 -15.22 -18.60 -13.25
C GLN A 191 -16.59 -17.94 -13.41
N SER A 192 -17.32 -17.75 -12.32
CA SER A 192 -18.60 -17.03 -12.31
C SER A 192 -18.46 -15.51 -12.47
N ILE A 193 -17.24 -14.95 -12.35
CA ILE A 193 -17.01 -13.51 -12.54
C ILE A 193 -17.25 -13.18 -14.02
N PRO A 194 -18.22 -12.31 -14.34
CA PRO A 194 -18.57 -12.06 -15.72
C PRO A 194 -17.48 -11.22 -16.39
N GLU A 195 -17.12 -11.59 -17.62
CA GLU A 195 -16.08 -10.93 -18.39
C GLU A 195 -16.34 -9.41 -18.49
N TYR A 196 -15.29 -8.63 -18.26
CA TYR A 196 -15.36 -7.17 -18.30
C TYR A 196 -15.08 -6.72 -19.73
N ASP A 197 -16.12 -6.24 -20.41
CA ASP A 197 -16.00 -5.59 -21.72
C ASP A 197 -15.83 -4.07 -21.54
N PRO A 198 -14.63 -3.50 -21.83
CA PRO A 198 -14.40 -2.07 -21.73
C PRO A 198 -15.16 -1.24 -22.79
N ALA A 199 -15.65 -1.84 -23.87
CA ALA A 199 -16.44 -1.15 -24.90
C ALA A 199 -17.92 -1.01 -24.51
N SER A 200 -18.40 -1.80 -23.56
CA SER A 200 -19.76 -1.74 -23.03
C SER A 200 -19.74 -1.62 -21.49
N PRO A 201 -19.66 -0.40 -20.93
CA PRO A 201 -19.70 -0.19 -19.48
C PRO A 201 -21.13 -0.43 -18.96
N ARG A 202 -21.57 -1.70 -18.95
CA ARG A 202 -22.82 -2.09 -18.32
C ARG A 202 -22.69 -1.81 -16.82
N LYS A 203 -23.65 -1.08 -16.25
CA LYS A 203 -23.86 -0.95 -14.80
C LYS A 203 -24.18 -2.32 -14.20
N LYS A 204 -23.18 -3.19 -14.02
CA LYS A 204 -23.35 -4.48 -13.33
C LYS A 204 -23.49 -4.20 -11.84
N ARG A 205 -24.65 -4.52 -11.26
CA ARG A 205 -24.91 -4.40 -9.81
C ARG A 205 -23.84 -5.17 -9.03
N ARG A 206 -23.32 -4.59 -7.94
CA ARG A 206 -22.29 -5.22 -7.09
C ARG A 206 -22.76 -6.60 -6.60
N ALA A 207 -21.83 -7.56 -6.52
CA ALA A 207 -22.08 -8.94 -6.08
C ALA A 207 -22.84 -9.06 -4.73
N ARG A 208 -22.72 -8.07 -3.83
CA ARG A 208 -23.51 -8.02 -2.57
C ARG A 208 -25.02 -8.05 -2.78
N SER A 209 -25.53 -7.57 -3.91
CA SER A 209 -26.97 -7.62 -4.24
C SER A 209 -27.45 -8.98 -4.74
N GLN A 210 -26.54 -9.92 -4.99
CA GLN A 210 -26.85 -11.29 -5.46
C GLN A 210 -26.79 -12.33 -4.34
N LEU A 211 -26.25 -11.99 -3.16
CA LEU A 211 -26.19 -12.88 -1.99
C LEU A 211 -27.46 -12.86 -1.14
N ILE A 212 -28.45 -12.04 -1.51
CA ILE A 212 -29.78 -12.03 -0.88
C ILE A 212 -30.76 -12.52 -1.94
N ARG A 213 -30.87 -13.84 -2.07
CA ARG A 213 -32.06 -14.53 -2.57
C ARG A 213 -32.03 -15.98 -2.17
#